data_AF-K9RJD1-F1
#
_entry.id   AF-K9RJD1-F1
#
_cell.length_a   1.000
_cell.length_b   1.000
_cell.length_c   1.000
_cell.angle_alpha   90.00
_cell.angle_beta   90.00
_cell.angle_gamma   90.00
#
_symmetry.space_group_name_H-M   'P 1'
#
loop_
_entity.id
_entity.type
_entity.pdbx_description
1 polymer ?
#
loop_
_entity_poly.entity_id
_entity_poly.type
_entity_poly.pdbx_seq_one_letter_code
_entity_poly.pdbx_strand_id
1 'polypeptide(L)'
;MKEFWGKYRGKVTGSKDPLHLGRVQIEVPAVLGEGRKSWAMPCTPYAGKDIGWFTVPPVGTNIWVEFEGGDPDYPIWSGCFWNENELPKNAQVDEPDKVQVFKTDGVTVTISNLGSNKGLTIEVDKPVVKRKLKMVFNADGIEINNKDETVVKLTADIIESNNQENSTITVTKDNIQLKENSVEIKLTSNSIDLIDNPSTIKLTTSGIELANNPAKVKIAPAAIELSDTPATTKVAPSGIEMSMGAASVKLSPVSVNVNNGALEVI
;
A
#
# COMPACT_ATOMS: atom_id res chain seq x y z
N MET A 1 -30.41 24.22 47.56
CA MET A 1 -30.21 24.31 46.10
C MET A 1 -30.90 23.11 45.46
N LYS A 2 -31.42 23.19 44.24
CA LYS A 2 -32.03 22.02 43.59
C LYS A 2 -30.90 21.17 42.99
N GLU A 3 -30.86 19.90 43.36
CA GLU A 3 -29.87 18.95 42.83
C GLU A 3 -30.44 18.23 41.59
N PHE A 4 -29.55 17.93 40.64
CA PHE A 4 -29.88 17.34 39.35
C PHE A 4 -29.16 16.02 39.16
N TRP A 5 -29.77 14.96 39.70
CA TRP A 5 -29.24 13.60 39.60
C TRP A 5 -29.67 12.94 38.28
N GLY A 6 -28.71 12.42 37.52
CA GLY A 6 -28.95 11.67 36.28
C GLY A 6 -28.37 12.31 35.02
N LYS A 7 -28.75 11.76 33.86
CA LYS A 7 -28.28 12.22 32.54
C LYS A 7 -29.32 13.13 31.88
N TYR A 8 -28.86 14.28 31.42
CA TYR A 8 -29.66 15.28 30.72
C TYR A 8 -29.17 15.43 29.29
N ARG A 9 -30.10 15.66 28.35
CA ARG A 9 -29.73 15.95 26.96
C ARG A 9 -29.17 17.36 26.88
N GLY A 10 -27.96 17.46 26.34
CA GLY A 10 -27.33 18.73 26.01
C GLY A 10 -26.83 18.74 24.59
N LYS A 11 -26.36 19.91 24.17
CA LYS A 11 -25.76 20.12 22.85
C LYS A 11 -24.49 20.92 22.96
N VAL A 12 -23.49 20.56 22.17
CA VAL A 12 -22.21 21.28 22.12
C VAL A 12 -22.40 22.60 21.38
N THR A 13 -22.07 23.71 22.02
CA THR A 13 -22.15 25.07 21.45
C THR A 13 -20.78 25.70 21.18
N GLY A 14 -19.69 25.10 21.69
CA GLY A 14 -18.32 25.55 21.43
C GLY A 14 -17.28 24.53 21.93
N SER A 15 -16.13 24.46 21.26
CA SER A 15 -15.05 23.49 21.57
C SER A 15 -13.69 24.11 21.85
N LYS A 16 -13.56 25.45 21.78
CA LYS A 16 -12.30 26.16 22.00
C LYS A 16 -12.04 26.39 23.50
N ASP A 17 -11.60 25.34 24.20
CA ASP A 17 -11.33 25.39 25.63
C ASP A 17 -10.07 26.22 25.98
N PRO A 18 -10.21 27.37 26.67
CA PRO A 18 -9.07 28.20 27.03
C PRO A 18 -8.14 27.57 28.08
N LEU A 19 -8.58 26.52 28.80
CA LEU A 19 -7.76 25.84 29.80
C LEU A 19 -7.11 24.55 29.27
N HIS A 20 -7.36 24.18 28.01
CA HIS A 20 -6.81 22.97 27.39
C HIS A 20 -7.09 21.66 28.17
N LEU A 21 -8.28 21.56 28.77
CA LEU A 21 -8.72 20.40 29.56
C LEU A 21 -9.65 19.46 28.78
N GLY A 22 -9.91 19.75 27.50
CA GLY A 22 -10.86 18.98 26.69
C GLY A 22 -12.33 19.28 27.03
N ARG A 23 -12.60 20.43 27.65
CA ARG A 23 -13.97 20.88 27.95
C ARG A 23 -14.69 21.33 26.69
N VAL A 24 -16.00 21.28 26.74
CA VAL A 24 -16.88 21.87 25.71
C VAL A 24 -17.85 22.84 26.35
N GLN A 25 -18.22 23.90 25.62
CA GLN A 25 -19.39 24.69 25.97
C GLN A 25 -20.64 23.93 25.58
N ILE A 26 -21.59 23.88 26.50
CA ILE A 26 -22.82 23.11 26.36
C ILE A 26 -24.03 23.98 26.65
N GLU A 27 -25.16 23.61 26.05
CA GLU A 27 -26.50 24.02 26.46
C GLU A 27 -27.27 22.82 27.01
N VAL A 28 -28.00 23.02 28.11
CA VAL A 28 -28.85 21.99 28.74
C VAL A 28 -30.17 22.64 29.17
N PRO A 29 -31.12 22.86 28.25
CA PRO A 29 -32.33 23.64 28.53
C PRO A 29 -33.13 23.14 29.74
N ALA A 30 -33.18 21.81 29.95
CA ALA A 30 -33.91 21.19 31.05
C ALA A 30 -33.36 21.50 32.46
N VAL A 31 -32.09 21.95 32.57
CA VAL A 31 -31.42 22.21 33.86
C VAL A 31 -30.95 23.65 33.97
N LEU A 32 -30.31 24.17 32.93
CA LEU A 32 -29.69 25.51 32.92
C LEU A 32 -30.64 26.61 32.45
N GLY A 33 -31.80 26.26 31.89
CA GLY A 33 -32.69 27.18 31.19
C GLY A 33 -32.23 27.47 29.76
N GLU A 34 -33.10 28.10 28.97
CA GLU A 34 -32.80 28.44 27.58
C GLU A 34 -31.69 29.49 27.47
N GLY A 35 -30.80 29.34 26.49
CA GLY A 35 -29.74 30.30 26.18
C GLY A 35 -28.55 30.32 27.15
N ARG A 36 -28.64 29.67 28.33
CA ARG A 36 -27.51 29.56 29.27
C ARG A 36 -26.50 28.53 28.77
N LYS A 37 -25.24 28.96 28.69
CA LYS A 37 -24.09 28.12 28.32
C LYS A 37 -23.21 27.88 29.52
N SER A 38 -22.66 26.67 29.64
CA SER A 38 -21.67 26.33 30.67
C SER A 38 -20.53 25.49 30.08
N TRP A 39 -19.37 25.50 30.71
CA TRP A 39 -18.24 24.66 30.34
C TRP A 39 -18.34 23.33 31.07
N ALA A 40 -18.43 22.22 30.33
CA ALA A 40 -18.54 20.89 30.90
C ALA A 40 -17.20 20.14 30.88
N MET A 41 -16.89 19.45 31.98
CA MET A 41 -15.71 18.58 32.11
C MET A 41 -15.89 17.27 31.32
N PRO A 42 -14.88 16.77 30.59
CA PRO A 42 -14.94 15.46 29.97
C PRO A 42 -14.98 14.30 30.97
N CYS A 43 -15.92 13.38 30.77
CA CYS A 43 -15.84 12.01 31.28
C CYS A 43 -15.38 11.10 30.13
N THR A 44 -14.07 11.07 29.87
CA THR A 44 -13.43 10.23 28.84
C THR A 44 -13.14 8.81 29.35
N PRO A 45 -13.19 7.77 28.49
CA PRO A 45 -12.92 6.39 28.92
C PRO A 45 -11.49 6.12 29.40
N TYR A 46 -10.52 6.96 29.01
CA TYR A 46 -9.11 6.78 29.39
C TYR A 46 -8.41 8.14 29.47
N ALA A 47 -7.78 8.45 30.59
CA ALA A 47 -7.00 9.68 30.78
C ALA A 47 -5.90 9.48 31.82
N GLY A 48 -4.78 10.18 31.63
CA GLY A 48 -3.66 10.27 32.54
C GLY A 48 -2.66 11.33 32.08
N LYS A 49 -1.52 11.43 32.75
CA LYS A 49 -0.45 12.36 32.32
C LYS A 49 0.13 11.88 30.98
N ASP A 50 -0.08 12.66 29.92
CA ASP A 50 0.42 12.41 28.55
C ASP A 50 -0.09 11.12 27.88
N ILE A 51 -1.24 10.61 28.35
CA ILE A 51 -1.92 9.43 27.80
C ILE A 51 -3.44 9.64 27.88
N GLY A 52 -4.20 9.11 26.93
CA GLY A 52 -5.66 9.17 27.03
C GLY A 52 -6.40 8.97 25.71
N TRP A 53 -7.72 9.01 25.81
CA TRP A 53 -8.67 8.98 24.72
C TRP A 53 -9.23 10.39 24.50
N PHE A 54 -8.57 11.15 23.63
CA PHE A 54 -8.91 12.56 23.38
C PHE A 54 -9.79 12.70 22.12
N THR A 55 -11.11 12.61 22.31
CA THR A 55 -12.11 12.72 21.22
C THR A 55 -13.16 13.76 21.57
N VAL A 56 -12.80 15.05 21.45
CA VAL A 56 -13.71 16.16 21.73
C VAL A 56 -14.79 16.24 20.66
N PRO A 57 -16.09 16.23 21.03
CA PRO A 57 -17.17 16.28 20.05
C PRO A 57 -17.23 17.63 19.32
N PRO A 58 -17.57 17.65 18.02
CA PRO A 58 -17.72 18.89 17.26
C PRO A 58 -18.93 19.71 17.73
N VAL A 59 -18.91 21.00 17.43
CA VAL A 59 -20.06 21.90 17.69
C VAL A 59 -21.31 21.37 16.98
N GLY A 60 -22.43 21.38 17.69
CA GLY A 60 -23.70 20.84 17.23
C GLY A 60 -23.98 19.40 17.66
N THR A 61 -22.99 18.68 18.19
CA THR A 61 -23.17 17.29 18.65
C THR A 61 -24.11 17.21 19.85
N ASN A 62 -25.01 16.21 19.86
CA ASN A 62 -25.84 15.91 21.01
C ASN A 62 -25.07 15.04 22.01
N ILE A 63 -25.14 15.42 23.28
CA ILE A 63 -24.37 14.81 24.36
C ILE A 63 -25.24 14.51 25.57
N TRP A 64 -24.83 13.52 26.34
CA TRP A 64 -25.33 13.31 27.69
C TRP A 64 -24.51 14.16 28.67
N VAL A 65 -25.23 14.89 29.52
CA VAL A 65 -24.66 15.79 30.53
C VAL A 65 -25.08 15.32 31.91
N GLU A 66 -24.11 15.26 32.81
CA GLU A 66 -24.26 15.02 34.25
C GLU A 66 -23.72 16.23 35.00
N PHE A 67 -23.87 16.23 36.32
CA PHE A 67 -23.50 17.34 37.18
C PHE A 67 -22.77 16.78 38.42
N GLU A 68 -21.57 17.28 38.74
CA GLU A 68 -20.80 16.81 39.89
C GLU A 68 -21.62 16.98 41.18
N GLY A 69 -21.90 15.88 41.88
CA GLY A 69 -22.77 15.91 43.06
C GLY A 69 -24.18 16.47 42.82
N GLY A 70 -24.65 16.45 41.56
CA GLY A 70 -25.93 17.06 41.17
C GLY A 70 -25.91 18.59 41.09
N ASP A 71 -24.75 19.23 41.22
CA ASP A 71 -24.61 20.69 41.19
C ASP A 71 -24.59 21.25 39.76
N PRO A 72 -25.59 22.05 39.34
CA PRO A 72 -25.69 22.59 37.99
C PRO A 72 -24.52 23.50 37.57
N ASP A 73 -23.73 24.00 38.52
CA ASP A 73 -22.55 24.83 38.22
C ASP A 73 -21.31 24.00 37.83
N TYR A 74 -21.35 22.67 38.01
CA TYR A 74 -20.27 21.73 37.67
C TYR A 74 -20.70 20.65 36.66
N PRO A 75 -21.00 21.00 35.40
CA PRO A 75 -21.42 20.02 34.41
C PRO A 75 -20.27 19.11 33.94
N ILE A 76 -20.63 17.87 33.60
CA ILE A 76 -19.80 16.83 33.01
C ILE A 76 -20.44 16.38 31.70
N TRP A 77 -19.68 16.25 30.61
CA TRP A 77 -20.17 15.57 29.41
C TRP A 77 -19.67 14.12 29.40
N SER A 78 -20.58 13.15 29.26
CA SER A 78 -20.29 11.72 29.47
C SER A 78 -20.62 10.80 28.30
N GLY A 79 -20.83 11.37 27.12
CA GLY A 79 -21.02 10.62 25.88
C GLY A 79 -21.78 11.42 24.84
N CYS A 80 -21.76 10.92 23.61
CA CYS A 80 -22.53 11.49 22.50
C CYS A 80 -23.66 10.54 22.12
N PHE A 81 -24.69 11.07 21.47
CA PHE A 81 -25.72 10.25 20.84
C PHE A 81 -26.13 10.85 19.48
N TRP A 82 -26.54 9.97 18.58
CA TRP A 82 -27.03 10.35 17.25
C TRP A 82 -28.52 10.69 17.30
N ASN A 83 -28.93 11.71 16.56
CA ASN A 83 -30.32 11.85 16.12
C ASN A 83 -30.60 10.94 14.93
N GLU A 84 -31.85 10.98 14.46
CA GLU A 84 -32.27 10.37 13.21
C GLU A 84 -31.31 10.77 12.07
N ASN A 85 -30.84 9.77 11.32
CA ASN A 85 -29.95 9.92 10.16
C ASN A 85 -28.53 10.48 10.44
N GLU A 86 -28.11 10.62 11.71
CA GLU A 86 -26.74 11.06 12.05
C GLU A 86 -25.75 9.91 12.22
N LEU A 87 -26.21 8.66 12.32
CA LEU A 87 -25.34 7.49 12.43
C LEU A 87 -24.43 7.37 11.18
N PRO A 88 -23.12 7.07 11.33
CA PRO A 88 -22.23 6.87 10.18
C PRO A 88 -22.81 5.85 9.18
N LYS A 89 -22.85 6.21 7.89
CA LYS A 89 -23.44 5.36 6.83
C LYS A 89 -22.86 3.95 6.78
N ASN A 90 -21.57 3.80 7.08
CA ASN A 90 -20.89 2.50 7.13
C ASN A 90 -21.25 1.65 8.36
N ALA A 91 -21.89 2.22 9.37
CA ALA A 91 -22.49 1.51 10.50
C ALA A 91 -23.98 1.23 10.31
N GLN A 92 -24.62 1.78 9.26
CA GLN A 92 -26.02 1.52 8.92
C GLN A 92 -26.13 0.20 8.14
N VAL A 93 -26.09 -0.91 8.87
CA VAL A 93 -26.16 -2.27 8.34
C VAL A 93 -27.26 -3.08 9.05
N ASP A 94 -27.70 -4.17 8.45
CA ASP A 94 -28.75 -5.04 9.01
C ASP A 94 -28.33 -5.70 10.33
N GLU A 95 -27.03 -6.02 10.49
CA GLU A 95 -26.44 -6.65 11.67
C GLU A 95 -25.37 -5.72 12.30
N PRO A 96 -25.78 -4.66 13.03
CA PRO A 96 -24.88 -3.62 13.51
C PRO A 96 -23.91 -4.09 14.60
N ASP A 97 -24.21 -5.17 15.31
CA ASP A 97 -23.30 -5.81 16.28
C ASP A 97 -22.05 -6.42 15.61
N LYS A 98 -22.10 -6.68 14.30
CA LYS A 98 -20.98 -7.21 13.51
C LYS A 98 -20.08 -6.14 12.90
N VAL A 99 -20.38 -4.86 13.07
CA VAL A 99 -19.63 -3.75 12.44
C VAL A 99 -19.31 -2.67 13.47
N GLN A 100 -18.03 -2.38 13.64
CA GLN A 100 -17.53 -1.31 14.50
C GLN A 100 -16.89 -0.23 13.65
N VAL A 101 -17.32 1.02 13.85
CA VAL A 101 -16.85 2.17 13.08
C VAL A 101 -16.35 3.26 14.02
N PHE A 102 -15.12 3.69 13.81
CA PHE A 102 -14.63 4.97 14.32
C PHE A 102 -14.46 5.92 13.15
N LYS A 103 -15.25 7.01 13.13
CA LYS A 103 -15.27 7.97 12.04
C LYS A 103 -15.14 9.40 12.55
N THR A 104 -14.20 10.13 11.97
CA THR A 104 -14.01 11.57 12.14
C THR A 104 -14.22 12.29 10.82
N ASP A 105 -14.02 13.62 10.80
CA ASP A 105 -14.06 14.40 9.57
C ASP A 105 -12.84 14.06 8.69
N GLY A 106 -13.03 13.12 7.76
CA GLY A 106 -12.03 12.69 6.78
C GLY A 106 -11.21 11.46 7.15
N VAL A 107 -11.37 10.83 8.32
CA VAL A 107 -10.76 9.52 8.64
C VAL A 107 -11.83 8.54 9.08
N THR A 108 -11.78 7.32 8.58
CA THR A 108 -12.69 6.23 8.95
C THR A 108 -11.89 4.95 9.19
N VAL A 109 -12.11 4.32 10.33
CA VAL A 109 -11.64 2.96 10.65
C VAL A 109 -12.88 2.09 10.82
N THR A 110 -12.95 1.00 10.06
CA THR A 110 -14.05 0.04 10.09
C THR A 110 -13.51 -1.35 10.37
N ILE A 111 -14.03 -1.99 11.41
CA ILE A 111 -13.83 -3.42 11.71
C ILE A 111 -15.16 -4.10 11.43
N SER A 112 -15.16 -5.17 10.65
CA SER A 112 -16.39 -5.83 10.24
C SER A 112 -16.24 -7.35 10.23
N ASN A 113 -17.28 -8.04 10.69
CA ASN A 113 -17.47 -9.49 10.54
C ASN A 113 -18.69 -9.81 9.63
N LEU A 114 -19.09 -8.86 8.78
CA LEU A 114 -20.29 -8.95 7.96
C LEU A 114 -19.99 -9.32 6.50
N GLY A 115 -20.63 -10.38 6.01
CA GLY A 115 -20.65 -10.75 4.58
C GLY A 115 -19.25 -10.84 3.94
N SER A 116 -19.08 -10.18 2.80
CA SER A 116 -17.80 -10.04 2.08
C SER A 116 -16.91 -8.92 2.62
N ASN A 117 -17.42 -8.07 3.51
CA ASN A 117 -16.69 -6.92 4.07
C ASN A 117 -15.95 -7.30 5.37
N LYS A 118 -15.57 -8.57 5.54
CA LYS A 118 -14.88 -9.03 6.74
C LYS A 118 -13.46 -8.50 6.79
N GLY A 119 -13.03 -8.05 7.96
CA GLY A 119 -11.68 -7.58 8.23
C GLY A 119 -11.63 -6.14 8.71
N LEU A 120 -10.51 -5.47 8.41
CA LEU A 120 -10.21 -4.10 8.80
C LEU A 120 -10.07 -3.22 7.56
N THR A 121 -10.74 -2.07 7.55
CA THR A 121 -10.61 -1.04 6.51
C THR A 121 -10.28 0.30 7.14
N ILE A 122 -9.26 0.97 6.64
CA ILE A 122 -8.87 2.33 7.02
C ILE A 122 -8.98 3.21 5.78
N GLU A 123 -9.72 4.31 5.90
CA GLU A 123 -9.94 5.27 4.82
C GLU A 123 -9.61 6.68 5.29
N VAL A 124 -8.90 7.43 4.45
CA VAL A 124 -8.63 8.85 4.64
C VAL A 124 -9.12 9.60 3.40
N ASP A 125 -9.98 10.58 3.58
CA ASP A 125 -10.64 11.32 2.50
C ASP A 125 -10.67 12.82 2.83
N LYS A 126 -11.34 13.60 1.99
CA LYS A 126 -11.63 15.02 2.26
C LYS A 126 -12.35 15.16 3.61
N PRO A 127 -12.03 16.21 4.38
CA PRO A 127 -11.13 17.32 4.06
C PRO A 127 -9.64 17.06 4.34
N VAL A 128 -9.27 15.93 4.95
CA VAL A 128 -7.89 15.65 5.41
C VAL A 128 -6.92 15.50 4.24
N VAL A 129 -7.36 14.80 3.18
CA VAL A 129 -6.58 14.60 1.96
C VAL A 129 -7.39 14.95 0.73
N LYS A 130 -6.72 15.41 -0.34
CA LYS A 130 -7.40 15.70 -1.62
C LYS A 130 -7.83 14.43 -2.36
N ARG A 131 -7.02 13.36 -2.24
CA ARG A 131 -7.22 12.06 -2.88
C ARG A 131 -7.45 11.02 -1.79
N LYS A 132 -8.49 10.21 -1.95
CA LYS A 132 -8.86 9.18 -0.98
C LYS A 132 -7.75 8.12 -0.91
N LEU A 133 -7.31 7.83 0.31
CA LEU A 133 -6.38 6.75 0.64
C LEU A 133 -7.17 5.64 1.31
N LYS A 134 -6.86 4.38 0.98
CA LYS A 134 -7.52 3.22 1.54
C LYS A 134 -6.51 2.12 1.86
N MET A 135 -6.70 1.47 3.00
CA MET A 135 -5.97 0.26 3.39
C MET A 135 -6.98 -0.79 3.84
N VAL A 136 -6.81 -2.02 3.39
CA VAL A 136 -7.72 -3.16 3.67
C VAL A 136 -6.91 -4.35 4.14
N PHE A 137 -7.38 -5.01 5.18
CA PHE A 137 -6.92 -6.32 5.66
C PHE A 137 -8.13 -7.24 5.65
N ASN A 138 -8.14 -8.27 4.80
CA ASN A 138 -9.26 -9.20 4.68
C ASN A 138 -8.75 -10.63 4.39
N ALA A 139 -9.66 -11.53 3.99
CA ALA A 139 -9.31 -12.91 3.66
C ALA A 139 -8.42 -13.04 2.40
N ASP A 140 -8.42 -12.04 1.53
CA ASP A 140 -7.63 -12.02 0.29
C ASP A 140 -6.19 -11.52 0.55
N GLY A 141 -5.95 -10.83 1.67
CA GLY A 141 -4.65 -10.35 2.09
C GLY A 141 -4.68 -8.91 2.59
N ILE A 142 -3.62 -8.16 2.26
CA ILE A 142 -3.46 -6.75 2.60
C ILE A 142 -3.38 -5.94 1.30
N GLU A 143 -4.18 -4.89 1.20
CA GLU A 143 -4.15 -3.94 0.09
C GLU A 143 -3.98 -2.51 0.60
N ILE A 144 -3.09 -1.74 -0.05
CA ILE A 144 -2.95 -0.28 0.12
C ILE A 144 -3.23 0.35 -1.23
N ASN A 145 -4.15 1.31 -1.25
CA ASN A 145 -4.69 1.87 -2.48
C ASN A 145 -4.78 3.41 -2.40
N ASN A 146 -4.32 4.07 -3.47
CA ASN A 146 -4.52 5.50 -3.72
C ASN A 146 -5.41 5.68 -4.98
N LYS A 147 -6.73 5.65 -4.77
CA LYS A 147 -7.76 5.88 -5.80
C LYS A 147 -7.61 4.99 -7.05
N ASP A 148 -7.27 3.73 -6.85
CA ASP A 148 -7.05 2.70 -7.89
C ASP A 148 -5.90 2.99 -8.86
N GLU A 149 -5.15 4.09 -8.66
CA GLU A 149 -3.99 4.45 -9.49
C GLU A 149 -2.73 3.74 -8.97
N THR A 150 -2.48 3.75 -7.67
CA THR A 150 -1.33 3.06 -7.07
C THR A 150 -1.85 2.02 -6.09
N VAL A 151 -1.40 0.78 -6.28
CA VAL A 151 -1.86 -0.35 -5.48
C VAL A 151 -0.66 -1.17 -5.03
N VAL A 152 -0.60 -1.45 -3.73
CA VAL A 152 0.32 -2.43 -3.15
C VAL A 152 -0.50 -3.56 -2.56
N LYS A 153 -0.22 -4.79 -2.97
CA LYS A 153 -0.90 -6.01 -2.52
C LYS A 153 0.09 -6.97 -1.89
N LEU A 154 -0.29 -7.52 -0.73
CA LEU A 154 0.43 -8.59 -0.05
C LEU A 154 -0.57 -9.71 0.19
N THR A 155 -0.44 -10.77 -0.61
CA THR A 155 -1.29 -11.96 -0.56
C THR A 155 -0.44 -13.18 -0.20
N ALA A 156 -1.06 -14.36 -0.09
CA ALA A 156 -0.33 -15.60 0.18
C ALA A 156 0.67 -15.95 -0.94
N ASP A 157 0.31 -15.67 -2.19
CA ASP A 157 1.07 -16.12 -3.36
C ASP A 157 1.92 -15.01 -4.00
N ILE A 158 1.55 -13.74 -3.79
CA ILE A 158 2.10 -12.59 -4.51
C ILE A 158 2.27 -11.38 -3.58
N ILE A 159 3.43 -10.73 -3.71
CA ILE A 159 3.65 -9.34 -3.28
C ILE A 159 3.77 -8.48 -4.54
N GLU A 160 2.93 -7.48 -4.69
CA GLU A 160 2.82 -6.66 -5.89
C GLU A 160 2.76 -5.17 -5.53
N SER A 161 3.44 -4.34 -6.32
CA SER A 161 3.33 -2.88 -6.27
C SER A 161 3.18 -2.34 -7.69
N ASN A 162 2.05 -1.68 -7.94
CA ASN A 162 1.70 -1.14 -9.24
C ASN A 162 1.54 0.38 -9.17
N ASN A 163 2.06 1.07 -10.19
CA ASN A 163 1.75 2.45 -10.47
C ASN A 163 1.04 2.53 -11.83
N GLN A 164 -0.27 2.72 -11.78
CA GLN A 164 -1.19 2.58 -12.89
C GLN A 164 -1.10 1.18 -13.52
N GLU A 165 -1.41 1.05 -14.81
CA GLU A 165 -1.46 -0.25 -15.49
C GLU A 165 -0.08 -0.77 -15.92
N ASN A 166 0.93 0.10 -16.00
CA ASN A 166 2.15 -0.20 -16.76
C ASN A 166 3.36 -0.55 -15.89
N SER A 167 3.58 0.19 -14.80
CA SER A 167 4.76 0.05 -13.96
C SER A 167 4.45 -0.90 -12.80
N THR A 168 5.09 -2.07 -12.78
CA THR A 168 4.83 -3.12 -11.78
C THR A 168 6.13 -3.65 -11.18
N ILE A 169 6.08 -3.97 -9.88
CA ILE A 169 7.09 -4.75 -9.17
C ILE A 169 6.37 -5.94 -8.55
N THR A 170 6.75 -7.15 -8.93
CA THR A 170 6.08 -8.38 -8.51
C THR A 170 7.08 -9.35 -7.90
N VAL A 171 6.73 -9.94 -6.77
CA VAL A 171 7.44 -11.06 -6.15
C VAL A 171 6.45 -12.20 -6.02
N THR A 172 6.81 -13.35 -6.59
CA THR A 172 6.07 -14.60 -6.50
C THR A 172 6.97 -15.68 -5.91
N LYS A 173 6.42 -16.87 -5.66
CA LYS A 173 7.22 -18.04 -5.24
C LYS A 173 8.33 -18.41 -6.25
N ASP A 174 8.14 -18.13 -7.53
CA ASP A 174 9.00 -18.62 -8.62
C ASP A 174 9.92 -17.54 -9.20
N ASN A 175 9.59 -16.25 -9.03
CA ASN A 175 10.34 -15.16 -9.62
C ASN A 175 10.14 -13.81 -8.90
N ILE A 176 11.07 -12.90 -9.18
CA ILE A 176 10.99 -11.46 -8.88
C ILE A 176 11.03 -10.72 -10.21
N GLN A 177 10.13 -9.76 -10.42
CA GLN A 177 9.96 -9.05 -11.69
C GLN A 177 9.79 -7.56 -11.47
N LEU A 178 10.50 -6.74 -12.26
CA LEU A 178 10.24 -5.32 -12.44
C LEU A 178 9.84 -5.13 -13.91
N LYS A 179 8.72 -4.48 -14.17
CA LYS A 179 8.19 -4.35 -15.53
C LYS A 179 7.63 -2.95 -15.78
N GLU A 180 7.94 -2.41 -16.94
CA GLU A 180 7.38 -1.18 -17.50
C GLU A 180 6.95 -1.47 -18.94
N ASN A 181 5.63 -1.61 -19.15
CA ASN A 181 5.09 -2.03 -20.46
C ASN A 181 5.73 -3.33 -20.99
N SER A 182 6.54 -3.26 -22.05
CA SER A 182 7.26 -4.40 -22.64
C SER A 182 8.66 -4.62 -22.08
N VAL A 183 9.19 -3.66 -21.31
CA VAL A 183 10.53 -3.72 -20.73
C VAL A 183 10.45 -4.45 -19.38
N GLU A 184 11.31 -5.44 -19.18
CA GLU A 184 11.26 -6.32 -18.02
C GLU A 184 12.66 -6.63 -17.48
N ILE A 185 12.80 -6.63 -16.15
CA ILE A 185 13.89 -7.28 -15.43
C ILE A 185 13.30 -8.44 -14.65
N LYS A 186 13.80 -9.65 -14.85
CA LYS A 186 13.28 -10.88 -14.24
C LYS A 186 14.38 -11.67 -13.55
N LEU A 187 14.16 -11.98 -12.29
CA LEU A 187 14.94 -12.95 -11.51
C LEU A 187 14.15 -14.24 -11.39
N THR A 188 14.75 -15.36 -11.75
CA THR A 188 14.21 -16.71 -11.51
C THR A 188 15.19 -17.51 -10.66
N SER A 189 14.86 -18.76 -10.33
CA SER A 189 15.78 -19.65 -9.60
C SER A 189 17.11 -19.91 -10.34
N ASN A 190 17.12 -19.76 -11.68
CA ASN A 190 18.24 -20.17 -12.53
C ASN A 190 18.71 -19.09 -13.50
N SER A 191 18.06 -17.91 -13.52
CA SER A 191 18.44 -16.84 -14.45
C SER A 191 18.16 -15.43 -13.94
N ILE A 192 18.90 -14.48 -14.51
CA ILE A 192 18.66 -13.04 -14.44
C ILE A 192 18.51 -12.56 -15.88
N ASP A 193 17.34 -12.02 -16.21
CA ASP A 193 16.98 -11.60 -17.57
C ASP A 193 16.68 -10.10 -17.58
N LEU A 194 17.27 -9.33 -18.51
CA LEU A 194 16.89 -7.97 -18.87
C LEU A 194 16.33 -8.03 -20.30
N ILE A 195 15.10 -7.59 -20.50
CA ILE A 195 14.33 -7.85 -21.71
C ILE A 195 13.72 -6.54 -22.21
N ASP A 196 14.00 -6.21 -23.47
CA ASP A 196 13.28 -5.22 -24.26
C ASP A 196 13.12 -5.79 -25.68
N ASN A 197 12.08 -6.61 -25.86
CA ASN A 197 11.91 -7.51 -27.01
C ASN A 197 12.09 -6.78 -28.36
N PRO A 198 12.98 -7.24 -29.27
CA PRO A 198 13.72 -8.51 -29.26
C PRO A 198 15.10 -8.50 -28.59
N SER A 199 15.53 -7.38 -28.01
CA SER A 199 16.80 -7.27 -27.30
C SER A 199 16.74 -7.92 -25.92
N THR A 200 17.74 -8.74 -25.58
CA THR A 200 17.83 -9.43 -24.29
C THR A 200 19.27 -9.50 -23.78
N ILE A 201 19.41 -9.45 -22.45
CA ILE A 201 20.62 -9.83 -21.74
C ILE A 201 20.23 -10.89 -20.72
N LYS A 202 20.87 -12.05 -20.76
CA LYS A 202 20.51 -13.21 -19.94
C LYS A 202 21.74 -13.78 -19.25
N LEU A 203 21.69 -13.85 -17.92
CA LEU A 203 22.66 -14.54 -17.09
C LEU A 203 22.06 -15.87 -16.63
N THR A 204 22.76 -16.98 -16.83
CA THR A 204 22.34 -18.31 -16.39
C THR A 204 23.52 -19.06 -15.76
N THR A 205 23.24 -20.22 -15.17
CA THR A 205 24.29 -21.16 -14.74
C THR A 205 25.16 -21.67 -15.90
N SER A 206 24.69 -21.57 -17.14
CA SER A 206 25.42 -22.00 -18.34
C SER A 206 26.28 -20.88 -18.97
N GLY A 207 26.16 -19.63 -18.49
CA GLY A 207 26.90 -18.49 -19.04
C GLY A 207 26.07 -17.21 -19.19
N ILE A 208 26.65 -16.25 -19.91
CA ILE A 208 26.08 -14.94 -20.25
C ILE A 208 25.69 -14.93 -21.73
N GLU A 209 24.53 -14.37 -22.04
CA GLU A 209 24.07 -14.14 -23.41
C GLU A 209 23.56 -12.71 -23.59
N LEU A 210 24.00 -12.04 -24.65
CA LEU A 210 23.39 -10.80 -25.16
C LEU A 210 22.84 -11.12 -26.55
N ALA A 211 21.57 -10.81 -26.82
CA ALA A 211 20.95 -11.14 -28.09
C ALA A 211 20.03 -10.02 -28.59
N ASN A 212 20.07 -9.77 -29.90
CA ASN A 212 19.10 -8.99 -30.65
C ASN A 212 18.98 -9.65 -32.03
N ASN A 213 18.06 -10.61 -32.15
CA ASN A 213 17.96 -11.56 -33.26
C ASN A 213 18.15 -10.89 -34.64
N PRO A 214 19.06 -11.36 -35.51
CA PRO A 214 19.90 -12.57 -35.41
C PRO A 214 21.25 -12.39 -34.71
N ALA A 215 21.61 -11.17 -34.30
CA ALA A 215 22.87 -10.90 -33.63
C ALA A 215 22.88 -11.45 -32.19
N LYS A 216 23.99 -12.09 -31.79
CA LYS A 216 24.16 -12.71 -30.47
C LYS A 216 25.63 -12.74 -30.02
N VAL A 217 25.85 -12.55 -28.72
CA VAL A 217 27.11 -12.78 -28.02
C VAL A 217 26.87 -13.76 -26.89
N LYS A 218 27.67 -14.82 -26.79
CA LYS A 218 27.56 -15.86 -25.76
C LYS A 218 28.91 -16.08 -25.10
N ILE A 219 28.96 -15.99 -23.78
CA ILE A 219 30.11 -16.35 -22.95
C ILE A 219 29.71 -17.59 -22.16
N ALA A 220 30.27 -18.74 -22.51
CA ALA A 220 29.99 -20.01 -21.85
C ALA A 220 31.30 -20.73 -21.45
N PRO A 221 31.27 -21.70 -20.54
CA PRO A 221 32.47 -22.45 -20.15
C PRO A 221 33.22 -23.10 -21.33
N ALA A 222 32.49 -23.48 -22.39
CA ALA A 222 33.07 -24.12 -23.56
C ALA A 222 33.75 -23.14 -24.54
N ALA A 223 33.20 -21.93 -24.68
CA ALA A 223 33.65 -20.94 -25.66
C ALA A 223 33.02 -19.56 -25.43
N ILE A 224 33.67 -18.54 -25.98
CA ILE A 224 33.10 -17.21 -26.24
C ILE A 224 32.73 -17.15 -27.72
N GLU A 225 31.47 -16.86 -28.03
CA GLU A 225 30.92 -16.87 -29.39
C GLU A 225 30.26 -15.52 -29.70
N LEU A 226 30.52 -14.99 -30.89
CA LEU A 226 29.81 -13.86 -31.49
C LEU A 226 29.21 -14.35 -32.81
N SER A 227 27.94 -14.05 -33.07
CA SER A 227 27.27 -14.46 -34.30
C SER A 227 26.29 -13.41 -34.80
N ASP A 228 26.27 -13.21 -36.11
CA ASP A 228 25.23 -12.51 -36.84
C ASP A 228 25.05 -13.24 -38.19
N THR A 229 24.05 -14.11 -38.26
CA THR A 229 23.97 -15.17 -39.29
C THR A 229 24.12 -14.59 -40.71
N PRO A 230 25.05 -15.09 -41.56
CA PRO A 230 25.85 -16.32 -41.41
C PRO A 230 27.26 -16.10 -40.81
N ALA A 231 27.59 -14.90 -40.35
CA ALA A 231 28.89 -14.58 -39.78
C ALA A 231 29.02 -15.12 -38.35
N THR A 232 30.17 -15.74 -38.02
CA THR A 232 30.46 -16.18 -36.65
C THR A 232 31.93 -15.97 -36.26
N THR A 233 32.18 -15.80 -34.97
CA THR A 233 33.52 -15.81 -34.37
C THR A 233 33.46 -16.58 -33.07
N LYS A 234 34.38 -17.51 -32.86
CA LYS A 234 34.43 -18.42 -31.72
C LYS A 234 35.84 -18.46 -31.15
N VAL A 235 35.96 -18.22 -29.85
CA VAL A 235 37.19 -18.40 -29.07
C VAL A 235 36.94 -19.56 -28.10
N ALA A 236 37.68 -20.65 -28.27
CA ALA A 236 37.59 -21.85 -27.45
C ALA A 236 38.99 -22.32 -27.02
N PRO A 237 39.10 -23.22 -26.02
CA PRO A 237 40.40 -23.80 -25.64
C PRO A 237 41.13 -24.49 -26.80
N SER A 238 40.39 -24.97 -27.81
CA SER A 238 40.95 -25.61 -29.01
C SER A 238 41.52 -24.62 -30.04
N GLY A 239 41.22 -23.32 -29.93
CA GLY A 239 41.63 -22.32 -30.90
C GLY A 239 40.60 -21.21 -31.14
N ILE A 240 40.87 -20.39 -32.15
CA ILE A 240 40.03 -19.28 -32.59
C ILE A 240 39.51 -19.58 -34.00
N GLU A 241 38.21 -19.44 -34.22
CA GLU A 241 37.57 -19.63 -35.53
C GLU A 241 36.76 -18.39 -35.91
N MET A 242 36.88 -17.95 -37.15
CA MET A 242 36.04 -16.93 -37.78
C MET A 242 35.43 -17.50 -39.06
N SER A 243 34.15 -17.27 -39.30
CA SER A 243 33.49 -17.72 -40.53
C SER A 243 32.49 -16.71 -41.10
N MET A 244 32.29 -16.78 -42.41
CA MET A 244 31.28 -16.05 -43.17
C MET A 244 30.66 -17.03 -44.17
N GLY A 245 29.63 -17.77 -43.73
CA GLY A 245 29.08 -18.87 -44.50
C GLY A 245 30.15 -19.96 -44.76
N ALA A 246 30.51 -20.19 -46.02
CA ALA A 246 31.49 -21.19 -46.40
C ALA A 246 32.96 -20.75 -46.17
N ALA A 247 33.23 -19.45 -46.11
CA ALA A 247 34.58 -18.94 -45.89
C ALA A 247 34.95 -19.02 -44.40
N SER A 248 36.18 -19.42 -44.07
CA SER A 248 36.63 -19.55 -42.69
C SER A 248 38.14 -19.33 -42.48
N VAL A 249 38.50 -18.87 -41.29
CA VAL A 249 39.87 -18.81 -40.78
C VAL A 249 39.90 -19.47 -39.41
N LYS A 250 40.75 -20.48 -39.23
CA LYS A 250 40.91 -21.24 -37.98
C LYS A 250 42.36 -21.17 -37.51
N LEU A 251 42.57 -20.64 -36.32
CA LEU A 251 43.85 -20.67 -35.61
C LEU A 251 43.80 -21.77 -34.56
N SER A 252 44.68 -22.77 -34.68
CA SER A 252 44.92 -23.79 -33.66
C SER A 252 46.25 -23.50 -32.92
N PRO A 253 46.61 -24.26 -31.87
CA PRO A 253 47.91 -24.12 -31.22
C PRO A 253 49.13 -24.34 -32.14
N VAL A 254 48.94 -24.99 -33.30
CA VAL A 254 50.02 -25.43 -34.19
C VAL A 254 49.82 -25.06 -35.66
N SER A 255 48.72 -24.40 -36.02
CA SER A 255 48.45 -24.09 -37.43
C SER A 255 47.45 -22.96 -37.63
N VAL A 256 47.52 -22.34 -38.82
CA VAL A 256 46.49 -21.46 -39.37
C VAL A 256 45.91 -22.12 -40.62
N ASN A 257 44.60 -22.36 -40.62
CA ASN A 257 43.87 -22.98 -41.71
C ASN A 257 42.83 -22.02 -42.30
N VAL A 258 42.84 -21.84 -43.62
CA VAL A 258 41.92 -20.97 -44.36
C VAL A 258 41.04 -21.81 -45.29
N ASN A 259 39.73 -21.54 -45.27
CA ASN A 259 38.71 -22.20 -46.09
C ASN A 259 38.80 -23.74 -46.02
N ASN A 260 38.90 -24.28 -44.81
CA ASN A 260 38.99 -25.73 -44.54
C ASN A 260 40.13 -26.44 -45.31
N GLY A 261 41.32 -25.83 -45.34
CA GLY A 261 42.54 -26.43 -45.89
C GLY A 261 42.90 -25.95 -47.29
N ALA A 262 42.20 -24.95 -47.84
CA ALA A 262 42.61 -24.35 -49.13
C ALA A 262 43.98 -23.65 -49.03
N LEU A 263 44.28 -23.07 -47.87
CA LEU A 263 45.62 -22.62 -47.48
C LEU A 263 45.87 -23.01 -46.03
N GLU A 264 47.03 -23.58 -45.75
CA GLU A 264 47.45 -24.01 -44.41
C GLU A 264 48.89 -23.56 -44.15
N VAL A 265 49.12 -22.95 -42.99
CA VAL A 265 50.44 -22.59 -42.47
C VAL A 265 50.65 -23.36 -41.18
N ILE A 266 51.70 -24.18 -41.14
CA ILE A 266 52.11 -25.02 -40.00
C ILE A 266 53.27 -24.35 -39.29
#